data_AF-A0A453DFY8-F1
#
_entry.id   AF-A0A453DFY8-F1
#
_cell.length_a   1.000
_cell.length_b   1.000
_cell.length_c   1.000
_cell.angle_alpha   90.00
_cell.angle_beta   90.00
_cell.angle_gamma   90.00
#
_symmetry.space_group_name_H-M   'P 1'
#
loop_
_entity.id
_entity.type
_entity.pdbx_description
1 polymer ?
#
loop_
_entity_poly.entity_id
_entity_poly.type
_entity_poly.pdbx_seq_one_letter_code
_entity_poly.pdbx_strand_id
1 'polypeptide(L)'
;HDDATKGWKDIGVGQLSIRCKEGAEKASKESTPTVVIRNDVGKILLNAMIYKGIKMSVQKNTVASIFHTSDAQSESDGGNVVARTYLLRLKNEEAATNLSAVIKENAPLD
;
A
#
# COMPACT_ATOMS: atom_id res chain seq x y z
N HIS A 1 27.59 -5.36 5.27
CA HIS A 1 26.44 -4.43 5.16
C HIS A 1 25.44 -5.13 4.26
N ASP A 2 24.45 -5.80 4.82
CA ASP A 2 23.42 -6.50 4.03
C ASP A 2 22.55 -5.46 3.36
N ASP A 3 22.74 -5.31 2.05
CA ASP A 3 21.95 -4.40 1.24
C ASP A 3 20.56 -5.02 1.05
N ALA A 4 19.62 -4.64 1.91
CA ALA A 4 18.22 -5.09 1.90
C ALA A 4 17.47 -4.79 0.58
N THR A 5 18.18 -4.23 -0.42
CA THR A 5 17.69 -3.96 -1.78
C THR A 5 18.01 -5.07 -2.79
N LYS A 6 18.84 -6.07 -2.44
CA LYS A 6 19.08 -7.22 -3.34
C LYS A 6 17.77 -7.94 -3.63
N GLY A 7 17.24 -7.77 -4.84
CA GLY A 7 16.00 -8.38 -5.32
C GLY A 7 14.77 -7.46 -5.35
N TRP A 8 14.89 -6.18 -4.96
CA TRP A 8 13.80 -5.21 -5.05
C TRP A 8 14.05 -4.18 -6.15
N LYS A 9 13.03 -3.90 -6.96
CA LYS A 9 13.02 -2.78 -7.89
C LYS A 9 12.50 -1.53 -7.18
N ASP A 10 13.30 -0.47 -7.12
CA ASP A 10 12.83 0.82 -6.65
C ASP A 10 11.82 1.43 -7.64
N ILE A 11 10.68 1.86 -7.12
CA ILE A 11 9.60 2.49 -7.88
C ILE A 11 9.49 4.00 -7.59
N GLY A 12 10.28 4.51 -6.64
CA GLY A 12 10.38 5.93 -6.31
C GLY A 12 9.98 6.27 -4.87
N VAL A 13 10.06 7.56 -4.56
CA VAL A 13 9.71 8.15 -3.27
C VAL A 13 8.50 9.06 -3.42
N GLY A 14 7.63 9.07 -2.42
CA GLY A 14 6.42 9.89 -2.46
C GLY A 14 5.71 9.99 -1.13
N GLN A 15 4.63 10.76 -1.13
CA GLN A 15 3.70 10.88 -0.02
C GLN A 15 2.70 9.73 -0.06
N LEU A 16 2.58 9.03 1.06
CA LEU A 16 1.60 7.97 1.25
C LEU A 16 0.34 8.55 1.91
N SER A 17 -0.81 8.18 1.37
CA SER A 17 -2.13 8.45 1.96
C SER A 17 -2.97 7.18 1.97
N ILE A 18 -3.81 7.04 3.00
CA ILE A 18 -4.87 6.04 3.03
C ILE A 18 -6.19 6.78 2.82
N ARG A 19 -6.96 6.35 1.83
CA ARG A 19 -8.24 6.98 1.47
C ARG A 19 -9.36 5.97 1.61
N CYS A 20 -10.47 6.41 2.19
CA CYS A 20 -11.71 5.65 2.30
C CYS A 20 -12.83 6.41 1.61
N LYS A 21 -13.87 5.70 1.18
CA LYS A 21 -15.06 6.29 0.61
C LYS A 21 -15.76 7.18 1.65
N GLU A 22 -16.09 8.41 1.26
CA GLU A 22 -16.81 9.34 2.12
C GLU A 22 -18.20 8.80 2.48
N GLY A 23 -18.59 8.96 3.75
CA GLY A 23 -19.88 8.49 4.27
C GLY A 23 -19.97 6.98 4.53
N ALA A 24 -18.94 6.21 4.20
CA ALA A 24 -18.88 4.79 4.56
C ALA A 24 -18.35 4.60 5.99
N GLU A 25 -18.86 3.58 6.67
CA GLU A 25 -18.36 3.19 7.99
C GLU A 25 -16.92 2.67 7.88
N LYS A 26 -16.06 3.04 8.84
CA LYS A 26 -14.66 2.59 8.88
C LYS A 26 -14.61 1.06 8.89
N ALA A 27 -13.69 0.49 8.11
CA ALA A 27 -13.48 -0.96 8.02
C ALA A 27 -14.71 -1.78 7.52
N SER A 28 -15.69 -1.13 6.88
CA SER A 28 -16.74 -1.81 6.14
C SER A 28 -16.29 -2.18 4.72
N LYS A 29 -17.01 -3.06 4.04
CA LYS A 29 -16.76 -3.38 2.62
C LYS A 29 -16.93 -2.16 1.72
N GLU A 30 -17.90 -1.31 2.03
CA GLU A 30 -18.25 -0.11 1.28
C GLU A 30 -17.21 1.01 1.44
N SER A 31 -16.38 0.95 2.49
CA SER A 31 -15.33 1.93 2.75
C SER A 31 -14.21 1.92 1.71
N THR A 32 -14.08 0.83 0.94
CA THR A 32 -13.12 0.64 -0.16
C THR A 32 -11.76 1.31 0.12
N PRO A 33 -11.10 0.95 1.23
CA PRO A 33 -9.89 1.61 1.68
C PRO A 33 -8.76 1.39 0.68
N THR A 34 -8.02 2.44 0.35
CA THR A 34 -6.93 2.40 -0.66
C THR A 34 -5.66 3.04 -0.12
N VAL A 35 -4.53 2.38 -0.33
CA VAL A 35 -3.20 2.98 -0.18
C VAL A 35 -2.85 3.66 -1.50
N VAL A 36 -2.57 4.97 -1.43
CA VAL A 36 -2.14 5.77 -2.57
C VAL A 36 -0.81 6.43 -2.26
N ILE A 37 0.18 6.19 -3.11
CA ILE A 37 1.50 6.85 -3.06
C ILE A 37 1.65 7.73 -4.29
N ARG A 38 1.93 9.03 -4.08
CA ARG A 38 2.23 9.98 -5.15
C ARG A 38 3.56 10.66 -4.92
N ASN A 39 4.34 10.83 -5.99
CA ASN A 39 5.55 11.64 -5.92
C ASN A 39 5.20 13.14 -5.92
N ASP A 40 6.23 13.97 -5.79
CA ASP A 40 6.18 15.43 -5.78
C ASP A 40 5.58 16.05 -7.05
N VAL A 41 5.78 15.43 -8.22
CA VAL A 41 5.17 15.85 -9.49
C VAL A 41 3.74 15.31 -9.70
N GLY A 42 3.17 14.65 -8.70
CA GLY A 42 1.78 14.17 -8.70
C GLY A 42 1.54 12.81 -9.39
N LYS A 43 2.60 12.16 -9.90
CA LYS A 43 2.52 10.81 -10.50
C LYS A 43 2.19 9.77 -9.42
N ILE A 44 1.25 8.88 -9.72
CA ILE A 44 0.90 7.74 -8.87
C ILE A 44 1.99 6.67 -9.00
N LEU A 45 2.62 6.31 -7.88
CA LEU A 45 3.58 5.22 -7.77
C LEU A 45 2.91 3.91 -7.33
N LEU A 46 1.87 4.02 -6.50
CA LEU A 46 1.05 2.89 -6.04
C LEU A 46 -0.39 3.37 -5.82
N ASN A 47 -1.35 2.59 -6.30
CA ASN A 47 -2.76 2.71 -5.97
C ASN A 47 -3.32 1.30 -5.79
N ALA A 48 -3.55 0.89 -4.56
CA ALA A 48 -3.97 -0.47 -4.23
C ALA A 48 -5.01 -0.49 -3.12
N MET A 49 -6.01 -1.36 -3.26
CA MET A 49 -7.00 -1.59 -2.22
C MET A 49 -6.38 -2.33 -1.02
N ILE A 50 -6.79 -1.92 0.17
CA ILE A 50 -6.58 -2.67 1.42
C ILE A 50 -7.71 -3.69 1.50
N TYR A 51 -7.36 -4.97 1.50
CA TYR A 51 -8.32 -6.07 1.53
C TYR A 51 -8.40 -6.71 2.92
N LYS A 52 -9.51 -7.42 3.17
CA LYS A 52 -9.74 -8.16 4.40
C LYS A 52 -8.61 -9.16 4.67
N GLY A 53 -8.06 -9.13 5.88
CA GLY A 53 -7.00 -10.04 6.28
C GLY A 53 -5.64 -9.77 5.62
N ILE A 54 -5.42 -8.55 5.10
CA ILE A 54 -4.11 -8.11 4.61
C ILE A 54 -3.03 -8.41 5.65
N LYS A 55 -1.95 -9.05 5.19
CA LYS A 55 -0.79 -9.38 6.04
C LYS A 55 0.32 -8.37 5.78
N MET A 56 0.97 -7.96 6.86
CA MET A 56 2.08 -7.02 6.82
C MET A 56 3.23 -7.57 7.65
N SER A 57 4.45 -7.47 7.13
CA SER A 57 5.68 -7.74 7.85
C SER A 57 6.39 -6.41 8.10
N VAL A 58 6.50 -6.02 9.37
CA VAL A 58 7.20 -4.79 9.77
C VAL A 58 8.58 -5.16 10.27
N GLN A 59 9.62 -4.57 9.69
CA GLN A 59 11.00 -4.77 10.10
C GLN A 59 11.72 -3.42 10.10
N LYS A 60 12.10 -2.94 11.29
CA LYS A 60 12.64 -1.58 11.49
C LYS A 60 11.71 -0.53 10.86
N ASN A 61 12.24 0.27 9.96
CA ASN A 61 11.52 1.30 9.22
C ASN A 61 10.89 0.80 7.91
N THR A 62 10.78 -0.52 7.72
CA THR A 62 10.21 -1.10 6.49
C THR A 62 8.93 -1.88 6.76
N VAL A 63 8.03 -1.87 5.77
CA VAL A 63 6.75 -2.55 5.80
C VAL A 63 6.59 -3.31 4.48
N ALA A 64 6.59 -4.63 4.53
CA ALA A 64 6.30 -5.48 3.37
C ALA A 64 4.85 -5.97 3.41
N SER A 65 4.14 -5.87 2.29
CA SER A 65 2.78 -6.41 2.16
C SER A 65 2.50 -6.81 0.71
N ILE A 66 1.52 -7.70 0.53
CA ILE A 66 1.05 -8.10 -0.79
C ILE A 66 -0.11 -7.19 -1.15
N PHE A 67 -0.05 -6.56 -2.31
CA PHE A 67 -1.13 -5.77 -2.87
C PHE A 67 -1.59 -6.38 -4.18
N HIS A 68 -2.90 -6.36 -4.41
CA HIS A 68 -3.48 -6.68 -5.71
C HIS A 68 -3.49 -5.40 -6.55
N THR A 69 -2.60 -5.34 -7.53
CA THR A 69 -2.49 -4.21 -8.45
C THR A 69 -2.75 -4.71 -9.86
N SER A 70 -3.59 -4.00 -10.62
CA SER A 70 -3.58 -4.14 -12.07
C SER A 70 -2.21 -3.69 -12.59
N ASP A 71 -1.73 -4.32 -13.65
CA ASP A 71 -0.49 -3.86 -14.28
C ASP A 71 -0.74 -2.48 -14.92
N ALA A 72 -0.42 -1.42 -14.18
CA ALA A 72 -0.71 -0.03 -14.52
C ALA A 72 0.25 0.51 -15.60
N GLN A 73 0.45 -0.28 -16.67
CA GLN A 73 1.04 0.18 -17.92
C GLN A 73 0.07 0.08 -19.10
N SER A 74 -1.10 -0.52 -18.91
CA SER A 74 -2.19 -0.51 -19.91
C SER A 74 -3.43 0.13 -19.32
N GLU A 75 -3.73 1.34 -19.79
CA GLU A 75 -4.97 2.10 -19.59
C GLU A 75 -6.17 1.46 -20.32
N SER A 76 -6.28 0.13 -20.28
CA SER A 76 -7.38 -0.61 -20.90
C SER A 76 -8.16 -1.33 -19.81
N ASP A 77 -9.44 -0.98 -19.68
CA ASP A 77 -10.45 -1.64 -18.85
C ASP A 77 -10.35 -3.17 -19.00
N GLY A 78 -9.87 -3.85 -17.96
CA GLY A 78 -9.69 -5.30 -17.95
C GLY A 78 -8.27 -5.80 -17.61
N GLY A 79 -7.37 -4.92 -17.16
CA GLY A 79 -6.01 -5.30 -16.76
C GLY A 79 -5.99 -6.44 -15.73
N ASN A 80 -5.25 -7.52 -16.03
CA ASN A 80 -5.08 -8.68 -15.16
C ASN A 80 -4.57 -8.22 -13.78
N VAL A 81 -5.39 -8.39 -12.75
CA VAL A 81 -5.04 -8.01 -11.38
C VAL A 81 -4.07 -9.06 -10.84
N VAL A 82 -2.83 -8.64 -10.58
CA VAL A 82 -1.78 -9.52 -10.08
C VAL A 82 -1.43 -9.16 -8.64
N ALA A 83 -1.28 -10.20 -7.81
CA ALA A 83 -0.75 -10.07 -6.47
C ALA A 83 0.75 -9.79 -6.55
N ARG A 84 1.20 -8.66 -6.00
CA ARG A 84 2.61 -8.26 -5.97
C ARG A 84 3.01 -7.90 -4.56
N THR A 85 4.17 -8.37 -4.13
CA THR A 85 4.75 -7.94 -2.85
C THR A 85 5.42 -6.59 -3.05
N TYR A 86 5.11 -5.64 -2.17
CA TYR A 86 5.76 -4.33 -2.12
C TYR A 86 6.49 -4.16 -0.80
N LEU A 87 7.65 -3.52 -0.84
CA LEU A 87 8.43 -3.12 0.33
C LEU A 87 8.40 -1.60 0.45
N LEU A 88 7.73 -1.09 1.48
CA LEU A 88 7.68 0.34 1.77
C LEU A 88 8.76 0.67 2.80
N ARG A 89 9.65 1.62 2.49
CA ARG A 89 10.63 2.16 3.44
C ARG A 89 10.15 3.52 3.93
N LEU A 90 10.02 3.65 5.25
CA LEU A 90 9.57 4.86 5.92
C LEU A 90 10.73 5.58 6.59
N LYS A 91 10.49 6.81 7.05
CA LYS A 91 11.51 7.65 7.69
C LYS A 91 12.13 7.01 8.95
N ASN A 92 11.34 6.29 9.74
CA ASN A 92 11.73 5.69 11.01
C ASN A 92 10.80 4.52 11.38
N GLU A 93 11.14 3.79 12.44
CA GLU A 93 10.40 2.60 12.90
C GLU A 93 9.00 2.95 13.44
N GLU A 94 8.85 4.10 14.09
CA GLU A 94 7.56 4.60 14.57
C GLU A 94 6.58 4.80 13.41
N ALA A 95 7.02 5.44 12.31
CA ALA A 95 6.19 5.62 11.13
C ALA A 95 5.78 4.28 10.51
N ALA A 96 6.68 3.29 10.46
CA ALA A 96 6.39 1.95 9.94
C ALA A 96 5.33 1.23 10.80
N THR A 97 5.48 1.34 12.12
CA THR A 97 4.53 0.78 13.10
C THR A 97 3.16 1.44 12.97
N ASN A 98 3.12 2.77 12.91
CA ASN A 98 1.89 3.55 12.74
C ASN A 98 1.19 3.20 11.41
N LEU A 99 1.93 3.14 10.30
CA LEU A 99 1.36 2.71 9.02
C LEU A 99 0.71 1.33 9.13
N SER A 100 1.36 0.38 9.80
CA SER A 100 0.80 -0.96 9.98
C SER A 100 -0.48 -0.99 10.81
N ALA A 101 -0.56 -0.15 11.84
CA ALA A 101 -1.76 -0.02 12.66
C ALA A 101 -2.90 0.59 11.84
N VAL A 102 -2.66 1.71 11.16
CA VAL A 102 -3.68 2.39 10.35
C VAL A 102 -4.17 1.51 9.21
N ILE A 103 -3.31 0.76 8.52
CA ILE A 103 -3.76 -0.19 7.48
C ILE A 103 -4.67 -1.26 8.07
N LYS A 104 -4.31 -1.85 9.21
CA LYS A 104 -5.14 -2.86 9.88
C LYS A 104 -6.48 -2.31 10.35
N GLU A 105 -6.48 -1.11 10.91
CA GLU A 105 -7.69 -0.45 11.38
C GLU A 105 -8.66 -0.06 10.27
N ASN A 106 -8.16 0.19 9.06
CA ASN A 106 -9.00 0.52 7.91
C ASN A 106 -9.33 -0.71 7.06
N ALA A 107 -8.65 -1.84 7.25
CA ALA A 107 -8.90 -3.05 6.49
C ALA A 107 -10.34 -3.57 6.74
N PRO A 108 -11.08 -3.97 5.70
CA PRO A 108 -12.43 -4.48 5.88
C PRO A 108 -12.45 -5.70 6.81
N LEU A 109 -13.40 -5.73 7.75
CA LEU A 109 -13.54 -6.84 8.72
C LEU A 109 -14.48 -7.93 8.22
N ASP A 110 -15.49 -7.57 7.44
CA ASP A 110 -16.52 -8.47 6.90
C ASP A 110 -16.23 -8.98 5.50
#